data_AF-A0A0E0P260-F1
#
_entry.id   AF-A0A0E0P260-F1
#
_cell.length_a   1.000
_cell.length_b   1.000
_cell.length_c   1.000
_cell.angle_alpha   90.00
_cell.angle_beta   90.00
_cell.angle_gamma   90.00
#
_symmetry.space_group_name_H-M   'P 1'
#
loop_
_entity.id
_entity.type
_entity.pdbx_description
1 polymer ?
#
loop_
_entity_poly.entity_id
_entity_poly.type
_entity_poly.pdbx_seq_one_letter_code
_entity_poly.pdbx_strand_id
1 'polypeptide(L)'
;MEDGTELRFDHGAPYFTVSNDEVARVVSGWEARGLVAEWKAMFACFDREAGKFTDFEKEGTIKKYVGVPGMNSICKSLCLEDGVVAKFGVTIGRMDWIQDRSSWLLASLDGRDLGHFDYVVATDKNIASPRFSGLTGRPPPLDLSLLPQLSMMIQDIPVRSCFALMLAFSEPLTKVPVQGFSFNNSDYLSWAFCDSSKPGRAHVPLNS
;
A
#
# COMPACT_ATOMS: atom_id res chain seq x y z
N MET A 1 25.30 -7.30 -7.27
CA MET A 1 25.62 -6.69 -5.95
C MET A 1 25.80 -7.86 -5.00
N GLU A 2 27.03 -8.12 -4.60
CA GLU A 2 27.50 -9.33 -3.89
C GLU A 2 27.86 -9.02 -2.41
N ASP A 3 27.47 -7.87 -1.89
CA ASP A 3 27.84 -7.37 -0.55
C ASP A 3 26.78 -7.65 0.53
N GLY A 4 25.69 -8.36 0.20
CA GLY A 4 24.59 -8.63 1.13
C GLY A 4 23.67 -7.44 1.40
N THR A 5 23.80 -6.33 0.65
CA THR A 5 22.93 -5.15 0.85
C THR A 5 21.49 -5.43 0.42
N GLU A 6 20.55 -5.32 1.37
CA GLU A 6 19.12 -5.42 1.11
C GLU A 6 18.57 -4.07 0.61
N LEU A 7 18.11 -4.02 -0.63
CA LEU A 7 17.40 -2.87 -1.18
C LEU A 7 15.92 -2.90 -0.73
N ARG A 8 15.41 -1.75 -0.30
CA ARG A 8 14.02 -1.61 0.16
C ARG A 8 13.27 -0.64 -0.72
N PHE A 9 12.13 -1.10 -1.25
CA PHE A 9 11.27 -0.32 -2.12
C PHE A 9 9.82 -0.30 -1.63
N ASP A 10 9.29 0.90 -1.37
CA ASP A 10 7.88 1.12 -1.09
C ASP A 10 7.13 1.34 -2.42
N HIS A 11 6.83 0.24 -3.12
CA HIS A 11 6.26 0.25 -4.48
C HIS A 11 4.73 0.46 -4.55
N GLY A 12 4.07 0.52 -3.41
CA GLY A 12 2.64 0.81 -3.29
C GLY A 12 2.39 2.29 -2.99
N ALA A 13 1.89 2.58 -1.80
CA ALA A 13 1.78 3.96 -1.31
C ALA A 13 3.18 4.51 -0.96
N PRO A 14 3.66 5.59 -1.61
CA PRO A 14 4.99 6.13 -1.34
C PRO A 14 5.05 6.89 -0.01
N TYR A 15 3.95 7.57 0.34
CA TYR A 15 3.72 8.26 1.60
C TYR A 15 2.19 8.44 1.77
N PHE A 16 1.76 8.92 2.93
CA PHE A 16 0.41 9.42 3.13
C PHE A 16 0.43 10.80 3.78
N THR A 17 -0.66 11.56 3.61
CA THR A 17 -0.87 12.86 4.25
C THR A 17 -2.07 12.74 5.19
N VAL A 18 -2.17 13.68 6.14
CA VAL A 18 -3.25 13.69 7.12
C VAL A 18 -3.90 15.07 7.10
N SER A 19 -5.21 15.11 6.86
CA SER A 19 -6.02 16.33 6.88
C SER A 19 -7.22 16.25 7.82
N ASN A 20 -7.48 15.08 8.40
CA ASN A 20 -8.58 14.82 9.32
C ASN A 20 -8.04 14.61 10.75
N ASP A 21 -8.63 15.31 11.73
CA ASP A 21 -8.17 15.32 13.13
C ASP A 21 -8.29 13.96 13.84
N GLU A 22 -9.26 13.13 13.46
CA GLU A 22 -9.40 11.78 14.01
C GLU A 22 -8.28 10.88 13.49
N VAL A 23 -7.98 10.96 12.19
CA VAL A 23 -6.85 10.26 11.58
C VAL A 23 -5.52 10.77 12.16
N ALA A 24 -5.41 12.08 12.42
CA ALA A 24 -4.22 12.66 13.04
C ALA A 24 -3.93 12.04 14.41
N ARG A 25 -4.95 11.81 15.24
CA ARG A 25 -4.78 11.14 16.54
C ARG A 25 -4.28 9.71 16.39
N VAL A 26 -4.80 8.95 15.41
CA VAL A 26 -4.31 7.59 15.12
C VAL A 26 -2.84 7.62 14.69
N VAL A 27 -2.49 8.53 13.78
CA VAL A 27 -1.12 8.69 13.28
C VAL A 27 -0.17 9.11 14.38
N SER A 28 -0.55 10.02 15.27
CA SER A 28 0.26 10.38 16.44
C SER A 28 0.50 9.19 17.37
N GLY A 29 -0.49 8.31 17.54
CA GLY A 29 -0.31 7.05 18.27
C GLY A 29 0.70 6.11 17.60
N TRP A 30 0.68 6.02 16.27
CA TRP A 30 1.66 5.27 15.51
C TRP A 30 3.07 5.89 15.56
N GLU A 31 3.18 7.22 15.52
CA GLU A 31 4.46 7.93 15.65
C GLU A 31 5.08 7.70 17.03
N ALA A 32 4.28 7.78 18.11
CA ALA A 32 4.75 7.51 19.46
C ALA A 32 5.28 6.08 19.64
N ARG A 33 4.77 5.13 18.84
CA ARG A 33 5.23 3.72 18.78
C ARG A 33 6.39 3.51 17.79
N GLY A 34 6.84 4.55 17.09
CA GLY A 34 7.89 4.45 16.07
C GLY A 34 7.47 3.71 14.79
N LEU A 35 6.16 3.49 14.57
CA LEU A 35 5.64 2.78 13.40
C LEU A 35 5.60 3.64 12.15
N VAL A 36 5.46 4.94 12.31
CA VAL A 36 5.47 5.94 11.24
C VAL A 36 6.34 7.12 11.67
N ALA A 37 6.81 7.88 10.70
CA ALA A 37 7.51 9.14 10.93
C ALA A 37 7.22 10.13 9.80
N GLU A 38 7.28 11.42 10.12
CA GLU A 38 7.32 12.48 9.10
C GLU A 38 8.56 12.33 8.21
N TRP A 39 8.33 12.28 6.90
CA TRP A 39 9.38 12.27 5.89
C TRP A 39 9.80 13.72 5.57
N LYS A 40 10.75 14.21 6.36
CA LYS A 40 11.34 15.55 6.21
C LYS A 40 12.35 15.56 5.06
N ALA A 41 11.91 15.91 3.87
CA ALA A 41 12.70 15.92 2.64
C ALA A 41 12.35 17.14 1.77
N MET A 42 13.17 17.40 0.74
CA MET A 42 12.83 18.41 -0.27
C MET A 42 11.93 17.80 -1.34
N PHE A 43 10.81 18.48 -1.60
CA PHE A 43 9.84 18.10 -2.61
C PHE A 43 9.63 19.22 -3.62
N ALA A 44 9.25 18.86 -4.84
CA ALA A 44 8.98 19.83 -5.93
C ALA A 44 8.04 19.24 -6.99
N CYS A 45 7.70 20.04 -7.99
CA CYS A 45 7.17 19.56 -9.25
C CYS A 45 8.25 19.68 -10.33
N PHE A 46 8.34 18.74 -11.26
CA PHE A 46 9.22 18.83 -12.43
C PHE A 46 8.39 19.11 -13.69
N ASP A 47 8.59 20.27 -14.29
CA ASP A 47 7.98 20.62 -15.57
C ASP A 47 8.81 20.02 -16.71
N ARG A 48 8.22 19.05 -17.42
CA ARG A 48 8.92 18.32 -18.49
C ARG A 48 9.20 19.19 -19.71
N GLU A 49 8.36 20.15 -20.04
CA GLU A 49 8.56 21.05 -21.20
C GLU A 49 9.63 22.08 -20.90
N ALA A 50 9.60 22.68 -19.70
CA ALA A 50 10.58 23.67 -19.29
C ALA A 50 11.90 23.07 -18.79
N GLY A 51 11.93 21.77 -18.49
CA GLY A 51 13.11 21.04 -18.02
C GLY A 51 13.61 21.50 -16.64
N LYS A 52 12.70 21.95 -15.76
CA LYS A 52 13.06 22.56 -14.47
C LYS A 52 12.15 22.14 -13.34
N PHE A 53 12.67 22.23 -12.11
CA PHE A 53 11.89 22.06 -10.90
C PHE A 53 11.18 23.37 -10.50
N THR A 54 9.95 23.25 -10.04
CA THR A 54 9.07 24.32 -9.58
C THR A 54 8.35 23.91 -8.27
N ASP A 55 7.54 24.80 -7.69
CA ASP A 55 6.61 24.50 -6.60
C ASP A 55 7.23 23.98 -5.28
N PHE A 56 8.51 24.27 -5.02
CA PHE A 56 9.22 23.83 -3.81
C PHE A 56 8.50 24.20 -2.50
N GLU A 57 8.04 25.45 -2.36
CA GLU A 57 7.35 25.92 -1.14
C GLU A 57 6.02 25.20 -0.94
N LYS A 58 5.21 25.14 -2.01
CA LYS A 58 3.92 24.48 -2.00
C LYS A 58 4.05 23.01 -1.59
N GLU A 59 4.98 22.29 -2.21
CA GLU A 59 5.21 20.87 -1.90
C GLU A 59 5.86 20.63 -0.53
N GLY A 60 6.64 21.60 -0.02
CA GLY A 60 7.31 21.52 1.28
C GLY A 60 6.42 21.76 2.49
N THR A 61 5.29 22.46 2.35
CA THR A 61 4.39 22.76 3.49
C THR A 61 3.54 21.58 3.95
N ILE A 62 3.29 20.60 3.07
CA ILE A 62 2.42 19.46 3.36
C ILE A 62 3.24 18.37 4.04
N LYS A 63 2.91 18.06 5.30
CA LYS A 63 3.51 16.92 6.01
C LYS A 63 3.20 15.61 5.31
N LYS A 64 4.25 14.86 5.00
CA LYS A 64 4.19 13.53 4.39
C LYS A 64 4.70 12.52 5.40
N TYR A 65 3.95 11.46 5.65
CA TYR A 65 4.30 10.40 6.61
C TYR A 65 4.62 9.10 5.89
N VAL A 66 5.54 8.33 6.46
CA VAL A 66 5.89 6.99 5.99
C VAL A 66 5.94 6.02 7.16
N GLY A 67 5.55 4.76 6.94
CA GLY A 67 5.80 3.68 7.92
C GLY A 67 7.30 3.48 8.12
N VAL A 68 7.78 2.99 9.27
CA VAL A 68 9.22 2.79 9.60
C VAL A 68 9.43 1.37 10.15
N PRO A 69 10.41 0.56 9.66
CA PRO A 69 11.41 0.87 8.62
C PRO A 69 10.91 0.70 7.18
N GLY A 70 9.65 0.31 6.97
CA GLY A 70 9.02 0.19 5.65
C GLY A 70 7.57 0.67 5.70
N MET A 71 6.95 0.99 4.57
CA MET A 71 5.55 1.42 4.56
C MET A 71 4.62 0.35 5.16
N ASN A 72 4.97 -0.92 5.02
CA ASN A 72 4.22 -2.05 5.56
C ASN A 72 4.29 -2.22 7.08
N SER A 73 5.09 -1.42 7.80
CA SER A 73 5.20 -1.50 9.26
C SER A 73 3.87 -1.26 9.97
N ILE A 74 3.04 -0.37 9.42
CA ILE A 74 1.71 -0.09 9.94
C ILE A 74 0.88 -1.37 9.93
N CYS A 75 0.75 -2.01 8.76
CA CYS A 75 -0.02 -3.23 8.60
C CYS A 75 0.54 -4.38 9.44
N LYS A 76 1.87 -4.55 9.47
CA LYS A 76 2.52 -5.57 10.31
C LYS A 76 2.17 -5.39 11.77
N SER A 77 2.18 -4.16 12.26
CA SER A 77 1.86 -3.91 13.66
C SER A 77 0.38 -4.15 13.97
N LEU A 78 -0.53 -3.80 13.06
CA LEU A 78 -1.97 -4.08 13.22
C LEU A 78 -2.26 -5.59 13.28
N CYS A 79 -1.47 -6.40 12.58
CA CYS A 79 -1.57 -7.87 12.65
C CYS A 79 -1.12 -8.46 13.99
N LEU A 80 -0.46 -7.68 14.85
CA LEU A 80 0.07 -8.11 16.15
C LEU A 80 -0.73 -7.56 17.34
N GLU A 81 -1.80 -6.81 17.08
CA GLU A 81 -2.67 -6.29 18.14
C GLU A 81 -3.40 -7.44 18.87
N ASP A 82 -3.68 -7.24 20.16
CA ASP A 82 -4.29 -8.27 20.99
C ASP A 82 -5.65 -8.71 20.44
N GLY A 83 -5.85 -10.03 20.36
CA GLY A 83 -7.06 -10.64 19.81
C GLY A 83 -7.06 -10.78 18.28
N VAL A 84 -6.04 -10.29 17.57
CA VAL A 84 -5.91 -10.48 16.12
C VAL A 84 -5.14 -11.76 15.80
N VAL A 85 -5.74 -12.63 14.98
CA VAL A 85 -5.07 -13.82 14.43
C VAL A 85 -4.86 -13.61 12.93
N ALA A 86 -3.66 -13.19 12.54
CA ALA A 86 -3.31 -13.01 11.14
C ALA A 86 -2.95 -14.35 10.48
N LYS A 87 -3.60 -14.68 9.35
CA LYS A 87 -3.27 -15.83 8.50
C LYS A 87 -2.87 -15.35 7.12
N PHE A 88 -1.64 -15.69 6.70
CA PHE A 88 -1.11 -15.35 5.38
C PHE A 88 -1.06 -16.58 4.46
N GLY A 89 -0.99 -16.35 3.14
CA GLY A 89 -1.00 -17.44 2.17
C GLY A 89 -2.33 -18.18 2.07
N VAL A 90 -3.41 -17.56 2.56
CA VAL A 90 -4.78 -18.08 2.50
C VAL A 90 -5.60 -17.17 1.60
N THR A 91 -6.12 -17.73 0.51
CA THR A 91 -7.09 -17.05 -0.36
C THR A 91 -8.45 -17.62 -0.05
N ILE A 92 -9.42 -16.79 0.35
CA ILE A 92 -10.81 -17.22 0.55
C ILE A 92 -11.44 -17.51 -0.80
N GLY A 93 -12.01 -18.70 -0.95
CA GLY A 93 -12.69 -19.15 -2.18
C GLY A 93 -14.21 -19.13 -2.06
N ARG A 94 -14.72 -19.52 -0.88
CA ARG A 94 -16.15 -19.68 -0.64
C ARG A 94 -16.54 -19.15 0.73
N MET A 95 -17.76 -18.63 0.80
CA MET A 95 -18.41 -18.18 2.01
C MET A 95 -19.88 -18.60 1.97
N ASP A 96 -20.30 -19.44 2.92
CA ASP A 96 -21.67 -19.92 3.02
C ASP A 96 -22.31 -19.50 4.33
N TRP A 97 -23.57 -19.07 4.30
CA TRP A 97 -24.34 -18.82 5.51
C TRP A 97 -24.98 -20.11 6.02
N ILE A 98 -24.67 -20.47 7.27
CA ILE A 98 -25.14 -21.69 7.94
C ILE A 98 -26.28 -21.30 8.88
N GLN A 99 -27.52 -21.51 8.43
CA GLN A 99 -28.74 -20.99 9.10
C GLN A 99 -28.92 -21.50 10.54
N ASP A 100 -28.68 -22.79 10.78
CA ASP A 100 -28.84 -23.44 12.10
C ASP A 100 -27.86 -22.91 13.14
N ARG A 101 -26.66 -22.51 12.70
CA ARG A 101 -25.63 -21.92 13.57
C ARG A 101 -25.63 -20.39 13.57
N SER A 102 -26.39 -19.77 12.66
CA SER A 102 -26.35 -18.32 12.42
C SER A 102 -24.92 -17.79 12.25
N SER A 103 -24.11 -18.48 11.44
CA SER A 103 -22.70 -18.13 11.20
C SER A 103 -22.27 -18.35 9.76
N TRP A 104 -21.19 -17.70 9.35
CA TRP A 104 -20.52 -17.88 8.07
C TRP A 104 -19.49 -19.01 8.14
N LEU A 105 -19.58 -19.99 7.25
CA LEU A 105 -18.53 -20.97 7.01
C LEU A 105 -17.62 -20.48 5.88
N LEU A 106 -16.32 -20.43 6.11
CA LEU A 106 -15.33 -20.04 5.12
C LEU A 106 -14.50 -21.23 4.64
N ALA A 107 -14.27 -21.29 3.33
CA ALA A 107 -13.32 -22.21 2.74
C ALA A 107 -12.30 -21.46 1.88
N SER A 108 -11.05 -21.91 1.88
CA SER A 108 -10.03 -21.39 0.98
C SER A 108 -10.29 -21.79 -0.47
N LEU A 109 -9.62 -21.13 -1.39
CA LEU A 109 -9.71 -21.40 -2.83
C LEU A 109 -9.31 -22.83 -3.20
N ASP A 110 -8.42 -23.46 -2.40
CA ASP A 110 -8.04 -24.87 -2.54
C ASP A 110 -8.96 -25.83 -1.75
N GLY A 111 -10.07 -25.34 -1.21
CA GLY A 111 -11.12 -26.14 -0.57
C GLY A 111 -10.88 -26.51 0.89
N ARG A 112 -9.86 -25.97 1.56
CA ARG A 112 -9.64 -26.20 3.00
C ARG A 112 -10.68 -25.44 3.82
N ASP A 113 -11.22 -26.10 4.84
CA ASP A 113 -12.09 -25.48 5.83
C ASP A 113 -11.29 -24.48 6.69
N LEU A 114 -11.79 -23.25 6.80
CA LEU A 114 -11.18 -22.17 7.56
C LEU A 114 -11.95 -21.82 8.84
N GLY A 115 -13.11 -22.45 9.06
CA GLY A 115 -13.94 -22.34 10.26
C GLY A 115 -15.18 -21.45 10.09
N HIS A 116 -15.84 -21.26 11.24
CA HIS A 116 -17.08 -20.50 11.37
C HIS A 116 -16.82 -19.10 11.95
N PHE A 117 -17.54 -18.10 11.46
CA PHE A 117 -17.43 -16.71 11.88
C PHE A 117 -18.80 -16.06 11.98
N ASP A 118 -19.04 -15.25 13.02
CA ASP A 118 -20.30 -14.52 13.16
C ASP A 118 -20.45 -13.42 12.09
N TYR A 119 -19.34 -12.81 11.71
CA TYR A 119 -19.28 -11.71 10.74
C TYR A 119 -18.09 -11.85 9.79
N VAL A 120 -18.28 -11.37 8.55
CA VAL A 120 -17.24 -11.32 7.53
C VAL A 120 -17.16 -9.90 6.98
N VAL A 121 -15.94 -9.36 6.93
CA VAL A 121 -15.64 -8.06 6.34
C VAL A 121 -14.69 -8.26 5.16
N ALA A 122 -15.15 -7.91 3.97
CA ALA A 122 -14.34 -7.90 2.75
C ALA A 122 -13.75 -6.51 2.51
N THR A 123 -12.42 -6.38 2.49
CA THR A 123 -11.73 -5.09 2.42
C THR A 123 -11.02 -4.82 1.09
N ASP A 124 -11.00 -5.78 0.16
CA ASP A 124 -10.43 -5.61 -1.17
C ASP A 124 -11.48 -5.97 -2.24
N LYS A 125 -11.75 -5.04 -3.15
CA LYS A 125 -12.71 -5.25 -4.25
C LYS A 125 -12.22 -6.26 -5.30
N ASN A 126 -10.92 -6.49 -5.41
CA ASN A 126 -10.35 -7.41 -6.38
C ASN A 126 -10.71 -8.88 -6.07
N ILE A 127 -11.14 -9.18 -4.84
CA ILE A 127 -11.55 -10.55 -4.47
C ILE A 127 -12.74 -11.04 -5.28
N ALA A 128 -13.56 -10.12 -5.83
CA ALA A 128 -14.78 -10.44 -6.58
C ALA A 128 -14.90 -9.70 -7.92
N SER A 129 -14.01 -8.75 -8.22
CA SER A 129 -14.11 -7.93 -9.43
C SER A 129 -13.75 -8.75 -10.69
N PRO A 130 -14.53 -8.65 -11.79
CA PRO A 130 -14.16 -9.23 -13.09
C PRO A 130 -12.82 -8.74 -13.65
N ARG A 131 -12.32 -7.59 -13.16
CA ARG A 131 -10.98 -7.07 -13.54
C ARG A 131 -9.86 -8.02 -13.13
N PHE A 132 -10.05 -8.79 -12.07
CA PHE A 132 -9.12 -9.85 -11.68
C PHE A 132 -8.93 -10.85 -12.83
N SER A 133 -10.02 -11.23 -13.50
CA SER A 133 -9.99 -12.11 -14.66
C SER A 133 -9.27 -11.49 -15.85
N GLY A 134 -9.49 -10.21 -16.11
CA GLY A 134 -8.79 -9.50 -17.19
C GLY A 134 -7.27 -9.44 -16.99
N LEU A 135 -6.81 -9.31 -15.74
CA LEU A 135 -5.38 -9.21 -15.42
C LEU A 135 -4.69 -10.58 -15.31
N THR A 136 -5.38 -11.58 -14.76
CA THR A 136 -4.77 -12.87 -14.40
C THR A 136 -5.18 -14.04 -15.30
N GLY A 137 -6.24 -13.88 -16.10
CA GLY A 137 -6.87 -14.95 -16.85
C GLY A 137 -7.65 -15.96 -15.98
N ARG A 138 -7.82 -15.70 -14.68
CA ARG A 138 -8.50 -16.59 -13.72
C ARG A 138 -9.77 -15.94 -13.18
N PRO A 139 -10.82 -16.69 -12.82
CA PRO A 139 -11.98 -16.10 -12.16
C PRO A 139 -11.57 -15.41 -10.84
N PRO A 140 -12.31 -14.38 -10.40
CA PRO A 140 -12.07 -13.79 -9.08
C PRO A 140 -12.16 -14.86 -7.99
N PRO A 141 -11.33 -14.77 -6.94
CA PRO A 141 -11.20 -15.84 -5.96
C PRO A 141 -12.47 -16.08 -5.15
N LEU A 142 -13.22 -15.03 -4.79
CA LEU A 142 -14.42 -15.15 -3.99
C LEU A 142 -15.66 -15.31 -4.88
N ASP A 143 -16.37 -16.42 -4.72
CA ASP A 143 -17.67 -16.62 -5.35
C ASP A 143 -18.74 -15.76 -4.66
N LEU A 144 -19.23 -14.74 -5.39
CA LEU A 144 -20.34 -13.87 -4.96
C LEU A 144 -21.67 -14.21 -5.64
N SER A 145 -21.82 -15.40 -6.23
CA SER A 145 -23.08 -15.83 -6.85
C SER A 145 -24.27 -15.75 -5.88
N LEU A 146 -24.02 -15.97 -4.58
CA LEU A 146 -25.02 -15.88 -3.52
C LEU A 146 -25.37 -14.43 -3.12
N LEU A 147 -24.61 -13.44 -3.60
CA LEU A 147 -24.75 -12.01 -3.27
C LEU A 147 -24.76 -11.15 -4.55
N PRO A 148 -25.74 -11.34 -5.45
CA PRO A 148 -25.73 -10.74 -6.79
C PRO A 148 -25.72 -9.19 -6.77
N GLN A 149 -26.37 -8.58 -5.77
CA GLN A 149 -26.37 -7.12 -5.62
C GLN A 149 -24.97 -6.57 -5.33
N LEU A 150 -24.18 -7.25 -4.48
CA LEU A 150 -22.80 -6.84 -4.19
C LEU A 150 -21.90 -7.01 -5.41
N SER A 151 -22.10 -8.09 -6.17
CA SER A 151 -21.37 -8.32 -7.42
C SER A 151 -21.54 -7.16 -8.41
N MET A 152 -22.77 -6.66 -8.58
CA MET A 152 -23.04 -5.47 -9.41
C MET A 152 -22.37 -4.21 -8.86
N MET A 153 -22.53 -3.93 -7.56
CA MET A 153 -21.95 -2.73 -6.93
C MET A 153 -20.42 -2.68 -7.06
N ILE A 154 -19.74 -3.83 -6.94
CA ILE A 154 -18.27 -3.92 -7.03
C ILE A 154 -17.77 -3.64 -8.45
N GLN A 155 -18.52 -4.01 -9.48
CA GLN A 155 -18.15 -3.79 -10.88
C GLN A 155 -18.02 -2.30 -11.22
N ASP A 156 -18.92 -1.49 -10.68
CA ASP A 156 -19.00 -0.06 -10.97
C ASP A 156 -17.93 0.78 -10.25
N ILE A 157 -17.18 0.20 -9.31
CA ILE A 157 -16.14 0.94 -8.59
C ILE A 157 -14.95 1.19 -9.53
N PRO A 158 -14.62 2.45 -9.89
CA PRO A 158 -13.52 2.75 -10.79
C PRO A 158 -12.16 2.32 -10.24
N VAL A 159 -11.24 1.90 -11.11
CA VAL A 159 -9.84 1.60 -10.80
C VAL A 159 -8.97 2.37 -11.77
N ARG A 160 -7.87 2.94 -11.28
CA ARG A 160 -6.80 3.45 -12.13
C ARG A 160 -5.61 2.51 -11.98
N SER A 161 -5.23 1.88 -13.09
CA SER A 161 -4.00 1.09 -13.14
C SER A 161 -2.80 2.04 -13.06
N CYS A 162 -1.78 1.66 -12.30
CA CYS A 162 -0.55 2.42 -12.14
C CYS A 162 0.64 1.46 -12.24
N PHE A 163 1.64 1.85 -13.03
CA PHE A 163 2.93 1.16 -13.05
C PHE A 163 3.89 1.86 -12.11
N ALA A 164 4.57 1.08 -11.28
CA ALA A 164 5.68 1.54 -10.44
C ALA A 164 6.99 0.97 -10.99
N LEU A 165 8.00 1.84 -11.13
CA LEU A 165 9.35 1.45 -11.54
C LEU A 165 10.31 1.69 -10.37
N MET A 166 11.12 0.68 -10.05
CA MET A 166 12.13 0.74 -8.99
C MET A 166 13.51 0.80 -9.64
N LEU A 167 14.30 1.81 -9.29
CA LEU A 167 15.65 2.03 -9.80
C LEU A 167 16.63 2.12 -8.63
N ALA A 168 17.75 1.41 -8.73
CA ALA A 168 18.85 1.49 -7.79
C ALA A 168 20.09 2.01 -8.51
N PHE A 169 20.82 2.91 -7.85
CA PHE A 169 22.05 3.50 -8.36
C PHE A 169 23.18 3.20 -7.38
N SER A 170 24.37 2.90 -7.90
CA SER A 170 25.56 2.69 -7.06
C SER A 170 26.06 3.97 -6.40
N GLU A 171 25.71 5.13 -6.97
CA GLU A 171 26.08 6.45 -6.46
C GLU A 171 24.85 7.36 -6.40
N PRO A 172 24.81 8.33 -5.46
CA PRO A 172 23.73 9.31 -5.38
C PRO A 172 23.57 10.14 -6.67
N LEU A 173 22.32 10.38 -7.08
CA LEU A 173 22.00 11.22 -8.23
C LEU A 173 22.17 12.72 -7.92
N THR A 174 23.39 13.23 -8.01
CA THR A 174 23.72 14.64 -7.67
C THR A 174 23.01 15.71 -8.50
N LYS A 175 22.49 15.35 -9.68
CA LYS A 175 21.74 16.27 -10.57
C LYS A 175 20.27 16.43 -10.20
N VAL A 176 19.74 15.63 -9.27
CA VAL A 176 18.35 15.71 -8.82
C VAL A 176 18.35 16.35 -7.43
N PRO A 177 17.94 17.63 -7.29
CA PRO A 177 18.08 18.39 -6.06
C PRO A 177 17.03 18.05 -4.99
N VAL A 178 16.10 17.14 -5.28
CA VAL A 178 14.93 16.81 -4.45
C VAL A 178 14.82 15.32 -4.21
N GLN A 179 14.13 14.94 -3.13
CA GLN A 179 13.93 13.54 -2.74
C GLN A 179 12.55 13.01 -3.15
N GLY A 180 11.64 13.87 -3.59
CA GLY A 180 10.38 13.47 -4.18
C GLY A 180 9.82 14.55 -5.08
N PHE A 181 9.21 14.17 -6.19
CA PHE A 181 8.59 15.14 -7.08
C PHE A 181 7.49 14.55 -7.94
N SER A 182 6.50 15.39 -8.26
CA SER A 182 5.50 15.12 -9.29
C SER A 182 6.00 15.60 -10.65
N PHE A 183 5.38 15.12 -11.73
CA PHE A 183 5.66 15.60 -13.09
C PHE A 183 4.49 16.43 -13.61
N ASN A 184 4.80 17.59 -14.19
CA ASN A 184 3.89 18.36 -15.03
C ASN A 184 4.25 18.15 -16.51
N ASN A 185 3.23 18.27 -17.37
CA ASN A 185 3.38 18.14 -18.82
C ASN A 185 4.04 16.80 -19.23
N SER A 186 3.70 15.71 -18.52
CA SER A 186 4.17 14.36 -18.84
C SER A 186 3.01 13.44 -19.13
N ASP A 187 3.09 12.73 -20.26
CA ASP A 187 2.10 11.72 -20.66
C ASP A 187 2.30 10.37 -19.97
N TYR A 188 3.44 10.16 -19.30
CA TYR A 188 3.87 8.83 -18.85
C TYR A 188 4.22 8.75 -17.36
N LEU A 189 4.82 9.80 -16.80
CA LEU A 189 5.30 9.81 -15.43
C LEU A 189 4.41 10.74 -14.60
N SER A 190 4.04 10.28 -13.41
CA SER A 190 3.22 11.08 -12.48
C SER A 190 4.01 11.52 -11.25
N TRP A 191 4.90 10.66 -10.73
CA TRP A 191 5.72 10.97 -9.56
C TRP A 191 6.99 10.10 -9.51
N ALA A 192 8.00 10.61 -8.79
CA ALA A 192 9.23 9.90 -8.46
C ALA A 192 9.65 10.22 -7.02
N PHE A 193 10.17 9.21 -6.31
CA PHE A 193 10.55 9.30 -4.91
C PHE A 193 11.86 8.56 -4.64
N CYS A 194 12.71 9.15 -3.80
CA CYS A 194 13.95 8.57 -3.33
C CYS A 194 13.71 7.81 -2.02
N ASP A 195 13.48 6.50 -2.10
CA ASP A 195 13.17 5.67 -0.93
C ASP A 195 14.27 5.71 0.13
N SER A 196 15.54 5.77 -0.28
CA SER A 196 16.69 5.90 0.63
C SER A 196 16.70 7.18 1.48
N SER A 197 15.89 8.19 1.12
CA SER A 197 15.74 9.40 1.95
C SER A 197 14.65 9.29 3.01
N LYS A 198 13.85 8.22 3.01
CA LYS A 198 12.80 8.00 4.00
C LYS A 198 13.40 7.61 5.36
N PRO A 199 12.79 8.04 6.49
CA PRO A 199 13.21 7.62 7.82
C PRO A 199 13.35 6.10 7.94
N GLY A 200 14.46 5.61 8.50
CA GLY A 200 14.70 4.17 8.68
C GLY A 200 14.98 3.35 7.40
N ARG A 201 15.22 4.02 6.25
CA ARG A 201 15.71 3.38 5.01
C ARG A 201 17.22 3.59 4.81
N ALA A 202 17.86 4.35 5.68
CA ALA A 202 19.30 4.52 5.68
C ALA A 202 19.99 3.16 5.85
N HIS A 203 21.15 3.01 5.20
CA HIS A 203 22.01 1.85 5.30
C HIS A 203 22.24 1.49 6.77
N VAL A 204 21.82 0.30 7.17
CA VAL A 204 22.45 -0.41 8.28
C VAL A 204 23.52 -1.28 7.62
N PRO A 205 24.82 -0.98 7.78
CA PRO A 205 25.84 -1.95 7.44
C PRO A 205 25.51 -3.24 8.20
N LEU A 206 25.51 -4.38 7.53
CA LEU A 206 25.51 -5.68 8.20
C LEU A 206 26.81 -5.76 9.02
N ASN A 207 26.73 -5.31 10.29
CA ASN A 207 27.64 -5.48 11.43
C ASN A 207 27.62 -4.21 12.30
N SER A 208 26.65 -4.16 13.21
CA SER A 208 26.74 -3.49 14.50
C SER A 208 26.35 -4.48 15.59
#